data_AF-A0AAE2SV22-F1
#
_entry.id   AF-A0AAE2SV22-F1
#
_cell.length_a   1.000
_cell.length_b   1.000
_cell.length_c   1.000
_cell.angle_alpha   90.00
_cell.angle_beta   90.00
_cell.angle_gamma   90.00
#
_symmetry.space_group_name_H-M   'P 1'
#
loop_
_entity.id
_entity.type
_entity.pdbx_description
1 polymer ?
#
loop_
_entity_poly.entity_id
_entity_poly.type
_entity_poly.pdbx_seq_one_letter_code
_entity_poly.pdbx_strand_id
1 'polypeptide(L)'
;MFEQFKKIIASIFLLFFLSGCTVGHKDYQRYLNMNIGENINNQKLSKSPDAGELIRSDYLIAGEGLTNITTLDTGFLRYHFSRQEVLPNYSIKDFVGKCLIYYDVDPKTEIIIAWGFDKGGNSLSCRTWP
;
A
#
# COMPACT_ATOMS: atom_id res chain seq x y z
N MET A 1 11.24 -16.91 41.06
CA MET A 1 12.02 -16.84 39.80
C MET A 1 11.21 -17.33 38.59
N PHE A 2 10.49 -18.44 38.69
CA PHE A 2 9.72 -19.04 37.57
C PHE A 2 8.60 -18.15 36.99
N GLU A 3 7.89 -17.40 37.83
CA GLU A 3 6.78 -16.52 37.41
C GLU A 3 7.23 -15.25 36.66
N GLN A 4 8.41 -14.71 36.95
CA GLN A 4 9.01 -13.59 36.20
C GLN A 4 9.39 -14.03 34.78
N PHE A 5 9.88 -15.26 34.63
CA PHE A 5 10.27 -15.83 33.34
C PHE A 5 9.05 -16.04 32.42
N LYS A 6 7.90 -16.50 32.97
CA LYS A 6 6.64 -16.62 32.23
C LYS A 6 6.13 -15.27 31.71
N LYS A 7 6.24 -14.20 32.50
CA LYS A 7 5.80 -12.85 32.10
C LYS A 7 6.65 -12.27 30.97
N ILE A 8 7.96 -12.52 31.00
CA ILE A 8 8.88 -12.11 29.92
C ILE A 8 8.57 -12.87 28.63
N ILE A 9 8.36 -14.20 28.71
CA ILE A 9 7.99 -15.01 27.54
C ILE A 9 6.66 -14.55 26.96
N ALA A 10 5.64 -14.30 27.80
CA ALA A 10 4.35 -13.79 27.35
C ALA A 10 4.46 -12.41 26.69
N SER A 11 5.33 -11.52 27.21
CA SER A 11 5.58 -10.20 26.64
C SER A 11 6.31 -10.26 25.29
N ILE A 12 7.25 -11.19 25.12
CA ILE A 12 7.95 -11.42 23.84
C ILE A 12 6.98 -12.00 22.82
N PHE A 13 6.11 -12.92 23.23
CA PHE A 13 5.08 -13.51 22.36
C PHE A 13 4.08 -12.46 21.86
N LEU A 14 3.73 -11.46 22.69
CA LEU A 14 2.83 -10.37 22.31
C LEU A 14 3.44 -9.43 21.27
N LEU A 15 4.76 -9.23 21.29
CA LEU A 15 5.48 -8.38 20.33
C LEU A 15 5.53 -9.01 18.92
N PHE A 16 5.49 -10.34 18.81
CA PHE A 16 5.43 -11.03 17.51
C PHE A 16 4.08 -10.89 16.78
N PHE A 17 2.99 -10.61 17.50
CA PHE A 17 1.67 -10.39 16.89
C PHE A 17 1.46 -8.95 16.38
N LEU A 18 2.38 -8.02 16.66
CA LEU A 18 2.27 -6.62 16.22
C LEU A 18 2.99 -6.34 14.89
N SER A 19 3.81 -7.27 14.38
CA SER A 19 4.35 -7.20 13.03
C SER A 19 3.40 -7.90 12.05
N GLY A 20 2.29 -7.25 11.74
CA GLY A 20 1.48 -7.61 10.58
C GLY A 20 2.31 -7.35 9.31
N CYS A 21 3.15 -8.31 8.93
CA CYS A 21 3.81 -8.30 7.63
C CYS A 21 2.72 -8.43 6.57
N THR A 22 2.25 -7.32 6.01
CA THR A 22 1.46 -7.34 4.78
C THR A 22 2.36 -7.87 3.67
N VAL A 23 2.25 -9.17 3.39
CA VAL A 23 3.04 -9.84 2.35
C VAL A 23 2.43 -9.47 0.99
N GLY A 24 3.04 -8.53 0.28
CA GLY A 24 2.71 -8.25 -1.13
C GLY A 24 3.46 -9.17 -2.09
N HIS A 25 3.08 -9.19 -3.36
CA HIS A 25 3.82 -9.93 -4.38
C HIS A 25 5.23 -9.36 -4.60
N LYS A 26 6.25 -10.24 -4.65
CA LYS A 26 7.67 -9.83 -4.71
C LYS A 26 8.00 -8.99 -5.96
N ASP A 27 7.40 -9.30 -7.10
CA ASP A 27 7.54 -8.55 -8.33
C ASP A 27 7.04 -7.12 -8.16
N TYR A 28 5.89 -6.94 -7.52
CA TYR A 28 5.35 -5.62 -7.24
C TYR A 28 6.18 -4.85 -6.20
N GLN A 29 6.62 -5.51 -5.12
CA GLN A 29 7.52 -4.88 -4.15
C GLN A 29 8.81 -4.38 -4.81
N ARG A 30 9.37 -5.18 -5.74
CA ARG A 30 10.55 -4.78 -6.52
C ARG A 30 10.24 -3.56 -7.39
N TYR A 31 9.08 -3.52 -8.05
CA TYR A 31 8.63 -2.34 -8.79
C TYR A 31 8.54 -1.10 -7.89
N LEU A 32 7.95 -1.22 -6.70
CA LEU A 32 7.88 -0.09 -5.75
C LEU A 32 9.27 0.35 -5.28
N ASN A 33 10.18 -0.59 -5.00
CA ASN A 33 11.57 -0.30 -4.64
C ASN A 33 12.33 0.46 -5.73
N MET A 34 12.04 0.21 -7.01
CA MET A 34 12.66 0.95 -8.12
C MET A 34 12.28 2.43 -8.13
N ASN A 35 11.12 2.79 -7.56
CA ASN A 35 10.67 4.18 -7.49
C ASN A 35 11.27 4.95 -6.30
N ILE A 36 11.93 4.28 -5.34
CA ILE A 36 12.60 4.98 -4.23
C ILE A 36 13.77 5.80 -4.80
N GLY A 37 13.84 7.08 -4.44
CA GLY A 37 14.82 8.02 -4.97
C GLY A 37 14.37 8.74 -6.24
N GLU A 38 13.26 8.34 -6.86
CA GLU A 38 12.68 9.06 -7.99
C GLU A 38 11.80 10.24 -7.53
N ASN A 39 11.61 11.21 -8.43
CA ASN A 39 10.67 12.31 -8.21
C ASN A 39 9.22 11.80 -8.34
N ILE A 40 8.37 12.12 -7.36
CA ILE A 40 6.96 11.69 -7.32
C ILE A 40 6.15 12.15 -8.54
N ASN A 41 6.54 13.24 -9.20
CA ASN A 41 5.87 13.75 -10.40
C ASN A 41 6.10 12.88 -11.64
N ASN A 42 7.08 11.96 -11.61
CA ASN A 42 7.26 10.95 -12.66
C ASN A 42 6.21 9.85 -12.55
N GLN A 43 5.61 9.65 -11.37
CA GLN A 43 4.47 8.77 -11.24
C GLN A 43 3.30 9.40 -11.99
N LYS A 44 2.52 8.59 -12.72
CA LYS A 44 1.33 9.10 -13.41
C LYS A 44 0.30 9.51 -12.35
N LEU A 45 0.38 10.76 -11.90
CA LEU A 45 -0.48 11.36 -10.87
C LEU A 45 -1.88 11.68 -11.41
N SER A 46 -2.42 10.87 -12.34
CA SER A 46 -3.78 11.11 -12.83
C SER A 46 -4.73 11.04 -11.65
N LYS A 47 -5.18 12.22 -11.20
CA LYS A 47 -6.34 12.36 -10.32
C LYS A 47 -7.54 12.06 -11.19
N SER A 48 -7.82 10.78 -11.44
CA SER A 48 -9.16 10.43 -11.87
C SER A 48 -10.06 10.86 -10.71
N PRO A 49 -11.07 11.73 -10.92
CA PRO A 49 -11.95 12.17 -9.84
C PRO A 49 -12.58 10.98 -9.10
N ASP A 50 -12.73 9.86 -9.81
CA ASP A 50 -13.30 8.61 -9.29
C ASP A 50 -12.22 7.58 -8.85
N ALA A 51 -10.94 7.96 -8.74
CA ALA A 51 -9.87 7.03 -8.36
C ALA A 51 -10.11 6.44 -6.96
N GLY A 52 -10.19 5.12 -6.87
CA GLY A 52 -10.49 4.43 -5.61
C GLY A 52 -11.98 4.32 -5.27
N GLU A 53 -12.89 4.86 -6.09
CA GLU A 53 -14.34 4.76 -5.88
C GLU A 53 -14.93 3.47 -6.48
N LEU A 54 -16.01 2.92 -5.91
CA LEU A 54 -16.73 1.81 -6.53
C LEU A 54 -17.59 2.32 -7.70
N ILE A 55 -17.31 1.91 -8.94
CA ILE A 55 -18.19 2.19 -10.08
C ILE A 55 -19.19 1.06 -10.30
N ARG A 56 -20.29 1.37 -11.00
CA ARG A 56 -21.46 0.48 -11.21
C ARG A 56 -21.14 -0.71 -12.13
N SER A 57 -20.35 -1.62 -11.58
CA SER A 57 -20.14 -3.02 -11.92
C SER A 57 -19.55 -3.59 -10.63
N ASP A 58 -20.15 -4.62 -10.04
CA ASP A 58 -19.90 -5.07 -8.66
C ASP A 58 -18.45 -5.54 -8.35
N TYR A 59 -17.52 -5.28 -9.27
CA TYR A 59 -16.15 -5.77 -9.33
C TYR A 59 -15.16 -4.72 -9.87
N LEU A 60 -15.52 -3.43 -10.02
CA LEU A 60 -14.58 -2.42 -10.53
C LEU A 60 -14.49 -1.23 -9.58
N ILE A 61 -13.33 -1.06 -8.95
CA ILE A 61 -12.93 0.20 -8.35
C ILE A 61 -12.43 1.10 -9.49
N ALA A 62 -13.04 2.28 -9.66
CA ALA A 62 -12.69 3.25 -10.67
C ALA A 62 -11.28 3.80 -10.48
N GLY A 63 -10.67 4.11 -11.63
CA GLY A 63 -9.40 4.78 -11.81
C GLY A 63 -8.19 4.16 -11.11
N GLU A 64 -7.13 3.89 -11.87
CA GLU A 64 -5.79 4.00 -11.31
C GLU A 64 -5.50 5.49 -11.06
N GLY A 65 -4.98 5.82 -9.88
CA GLY A 65 -4.62 7.21 -9.61
C GLY A 65 -4.32 7.55 -8.16
N LEU A 66 -3.89 8.79 -8.00
CA LEU A 66 -3.71 9.45 -6.72
C LEU A 66 -5.09 9.69 -6.09
N THR A 67 -5.34 9.10 -4.93
CA THR A 67 -6.62 9.20 -4.21
C THR A 67 -6.59 10.31 -3.16
N ASN A 68 -5.47 10.44 -2.44
CA ASN A 68 -5.32 11.43 -1.38
C ASN A 68 -3.84 11.79 -1.15
N ILE A 69 -3.59 12.94 -0.53
CA ILE A 69 -2.29 13.31 0.02
C ILE A 69 -2.50 13.68 1.49
N THR A 70 -1.75 13.05 2.39
CA THR A 70 -1.78 13.37 3.83
C THR A 70 -0.42 13.86 4.29
N THR A 71 -0.39 14.70 5.32
CA THR A 71 0.86 15.12 5.96
C THR A 71 1.13 14.25 7.16
N LEU A 72 2.33 13.67 7.25
CA LEU A 72 2.78 12.90 8.39
C LEU A 72 3.31 13.81 9.50
N ASP A 73 3.31 13.32 10.74
CA ASP A 73 3.85 14.05 11.91
C ASP A 73 5.34 14.42 11.74
N THR A 74 6.06 13.69 10.89
CA THR A 74 7.45 13.95 10.51
C THR A 74 7.62 15.14 9.56
N GLY A 75 6.52 15.69 9.03
CA GLY A 75 6.52 16.73 8.00
C GLY A 75 6.64 16.19 6.56
N PHE A 76 6.75 14.88 6.37
CA PHE A 76 6.70 14.26 5.05
C PHE A 76 5.27 14.21 4.50
N LEU A 77 5.14 14.16 3.18
CA LEU A 77 3.85 13.95 2.51
C LEU A 77 3.67 12.48 2.17
N ARG A 78 2.50 11.93 2.48
CA ARG A 78 2.10 10.60 2.06
C ARG A 78 1.09 10.69 0.93
N TYR A 79 1.50 10.24 -0.26
CA TYR A 79 0.68 10.18 -1.46
C TYR A 79 0.04 8.80 -1.52
N HIS A 80 -1.29 8.74 -1.46
CA HIS A 80 -2.08 7.51 -1.51
C HIS A 80 -2.53 7.22 -2.93
N PHE A 81 -2.34 5.98 -3.38
CA PHE A 81 -2.70 5.56 -4.72
C PHE A 81 -3.62 4.34 -4.69
N SER A 82 -4.66 4.41 -5.51
CA SER A 82 -5.38 3.24 -5.98
C SER A 82 -4.68 2.79 -7.25
N ARG A 83 -4.11 1.58 -7.24
CA ARG A 83 -3.55 0.94 -8.41
C ARG A 83 -4.56 -0.10 -8.84
N GLN A 84 -5.11 0.02 -10.04
CA GLN A 84 -5.99 -1.01 -10.55
C GLN A 84 -5.14 -2.20 -10.96
N GLU A 85 -5.42 -3.39 -10.43
CA GLU A 85 -5.32 -4.62 -11.22
C GLU A 85 -5.85 -5.86 -10.51
N VAL A 86 -7.08 -6.26 -10.88
CA VAL A 86 -7.40 -7.65 -11.25
C VAL A 86 -8.51 -7.59 -12.32
N LEU A 87 -8.28 -8.18 -13.49
CA LEU A 87 -9.30 -8.39 -14.54
C LEU A 87 -10.00 -9.76 -14.37
N PRO A 88 -11.22 -9.95 -14.91
CA PRO A 88 -12.37 -10.63 -14.28
C PRO A 88 -12.30 -12.15 -14.08
N ASN A 89 -11.19 -12.82 -14.40
CA ASN A 89 -11.08 -14.28 -14.31
C ASN A 89 -10.52 -14.80 -12.99
N TYR A 90 -10.35 -13.95 -11.98
CA TYR A 90 -9.92 -14.41 -10.66
C TYR A 90 -11.12 -14.93 -9.86
N SER A 91 -11.02 -16.16 -9.37
CA SER A 91 -12.10 -16.85 -8.65
C SER A 91 -12.42 -16.23 -7.29
N ILE A 92 -11.52 -15.40 -6.75
CA ILE A 92 -11.66 -14.78 -5.43
C ILE A 92 -11.92 -13.28 -5.60
N LYS A 93 -13.20 -12.91 -5.51
CA LYS A 93 -13.73 -11.54 -5.68
C LYS A 93 -13.09 -10.51 -4.75
N ASP A 94 -12.59 -10.94 -3.58
CA ASP A 94 -12.04 -10.05 -2.56
C ASP A 94 -10.72 -9.36 -2.93
N PHE A 95 -10.05 -9.82 -4.00
CA PHE A 95 -8.79 -9.23 -4.49
C PHE A 95 -9.01 -8.13 -5.53
N VAL A 96 -10.20 -8.00 -6.12
CA VAL A 96 -10.40 -7.08 -7.24
C VAL A 96 -10.40 -5.63 -6.77
N GLY A 97 -9.54 -4.80 -7.37
CA GLY A 97 -9.49 -3.35 -7.13
C GLY A 97 -8.88 -2.90 -5.80
N LYS A 98 -8.38 -3.82 -4.94
CA LYS A 98 -7.88 -3.48 -3.60
C LYS A 98 -6.38 -3.23 -3.52
N CYS A 99 -5.70 -2.92 -4.63
CA CYS A 99 -4.28 -2.59 -4.57
C CYS A 99 -4.12 -1.13 -4.18
N LEU A 100 -4.08 -0.89 -2.87
CA LEU A 100 -3.92 0.43 -2.27
C LEU A 100 -2.50 0.54 -1.72
N ILE A 101 -1.74 1.50 -2.24
CA ILE A 101 -0.35 1.76 -1.85
C ILE A 101 -0.19 3.22 -1.46
N TYR A 102 0.89 3.52 -0.74
CA TYR A 102 1.31 4.88 -0.53
C TYR A 102 2.81 5.07 -0.80
N TYR A 103 3.19 6.29 -1.14
CA TYR A 103 4.56 6.77 -1.14
C TYR A 103 4.72 7.86 -0.09
N ASP A 104 5.76 7.76 0.73
CA ASP A 104 6.22 8.85 1.58
C ASP A 104 7.23 9.67 0.78
N VAL A 105 7.04 10.99 0.78
CA VAL A 105 7.73 11.93 -0.09
C VAL A 105 8.27 13.09 0.74
N ASP A 106 9.52 13.46 0.48
CA ASP A 106 10.09 14.71 1.00
C ASP A 106 9.46 15.90 0.27
N PRO A 107 8.70 16.78 0.96
CA PRO A 107 8.02 17.90 0.32
C PRO A 107 8.97 18.95 -0.28
N LYS A 108 10.26 18.96 0.11
CA LYS A 108 11.24 19.92 -0.41
C LYS A 108 11.86 19.46 -1.72
N THR A 109 12.15 18.18 -1.82
CA THR A 109 12.86 17.58 -2.97
C THR A 109 11.91 16.85 -3.91
N GLU A 110 10.68 16.58 -3.47
CA GLU A 110 9.68 15.76 -4.15
C GLU A 110 10.14 14.32 -4.40
N ILE A 111 11.14 13.86 -3.64
CA ILE A 111 11.73 12.53 -3.77
C ILE A 111 10.95 11.53 -2.93
N ILE A 112 10.65 10.37 -3.53
CA ILE A 112 10.07 9.23 -2.84
C ILE A 112 11.12 8.60 -1.92
N ILE A 113 10.84 8.57 -0.62
CA ILE A 113 11.76 8.04 0.40
C ILE A 113 11.35 6.67 0.91
N ALA A 114 10.06 6.34 0.86
CA ALA A 114 9.53 5.05 1.27
C ALA A 114 8.19 4.76 0.58
N TRP A 115 7.76 3.51 0.67
CA TRP A 115 6.44 3.07 0.23
C TRP A 115 5.82 2.11 1.23
N GLY A 116 4.52 1.91 1.13
CA GLY A 116 3.82 0.86 1.87
C GLY A 116 2.45 0.55 1.28
N PHE A 117 1.70 -0.32 1.96
CA PHE A 117 0.33 -0.65 1.61
C PHE A 117 -0.65 0.08 2.53
N ASP A 118 -1.70 0.64 1.96
CA ASP A 118 -2.72 1.33 2.73
C ASP A 118 -3.61 0.35 3.49
N LYS A 119 -4.07 0.79 4.67
CA LYS A 119 -5.03 0.03 5.48
C LYS A 119 -6.34 -0.14 4.72
N GLY A 120 -6.90 -1.35 4.74
CA GLY A 120 -8.11 -1.69 3.98
C GLY A 120 -7.82 -2.14 2.53
N GLY A 121 -6.59 -1.96 2.06
CA GLY A 121 -6.09 -2.58 0.84
C GLY A 121 -5.74 -4.06 1.03
N ASN A 122 -5.40 -4.70 -0.07
CA ASN A 122 -4.98 -6.09 -0.14
C ASN A 122 -3.68 -6.18 -0.94
N SER A 123 -2.55 -6.31 -0.26
CA SER A 123 -1.22 -6.34 -0.89
C SER A 123 -1.04 -7.47 -1.92
N LEU A 124 -1.85 -8.54 -1.83
CA LEU A 124 -1.85 -9.65 -2.80
C LEU A 124 -2.57 -9.32 -4.11
N SER A 125 -3.37 -8.25 -4.13
CA SER A 125 -3.96 -7.72 -5.36
C SER A 125 -2.98 -6.87 -6.18
N CYS A 126 -1.89 -6.42 -5.56
CA CYS A 126 -0.86 -5.64 -6.25
C CYS A 126 0.11 -6.55 -7.01
N ARG A 127 0.15 -6.43 -8.35
CA ARG A 127 1.03 -7.23 -9.22
C ARG A 127 1.55 -6.40 -10.37
N THR A 128 2.69 -6.83 -10.93
CA THR A 128 3.16 -6.34 -12.23
C THR A 128 2.86 -7.41 -13.28
N TRP A 129 2.29 -7.03 -14.43
CA TRP A 129 2.16 -7.95 -15.55
C TRP A 129 3.45 -7.99 -16.39
N PRO A 130 3.83 -9.16 -16.90
CA PRO A 130 4.94 -9.29 -17.86
C PRO A 130 4.60 -8.69 -19.23
#